data_AF-A0A2S7X970-F1
#
_entry.id   AF-A0A2S7X970-F1
#
_cell.length_a   1.000
_cell.length_b   1.000
_cell.length_c   1.000
_cell.angle_alpha   90.00
_cell.angle_beta   90.00
_cell.angle_gamma   90.00
#
_symmetry.space_group_name_H-M   'P 1'
#
loop_
_entity.id
_entity.type
_entity.pdbx_description
1 polymer ?
#
loop_
_entity_poly.entity_id
_entity_poly.type
_entity_poly.pdbx_seq_one_letter_code
_entity_poly.pdbx_strand_id
1 'polypeptide(L)'
;MNLLKNIEQKKKIEQFNILIVDDCRVSSLSLSKLLMLLGFKSISYAHSYQQALQMCAKKHYSLLFIDYHLEQILNGSELYDLLKEKGFIQPYTRVITISGDNTTQTVLSTLSKGNGDYLCKPISQSILSYKMADAYQEFQIFKHLYFLKKEGNNLEALKEKTTYLAKTKNLNELDLFLFDLFLPDNKEELIKLCQQPEFVNRRNYILVKLQLEAELHLTSTDELIQKTDSLCRKHPLFASAFDFLSSLQIQQLRYEDALFSAHAALELTPSVPSRALKTLKLALNCNNKSYFLKSSHLLANHLPIADQNWCSYVAECFSYFGEYIQNCQSESDKKQLLLEQKNFVRRSEYRLTETQKKQLSILFSFSECKQLIKEGDIVKAKQITLKVTQPYFDNLHRLNSVVLIELLYLLSFFGELWLLEKVNSVIKTKHQFNDYCLDYLKVLKNDTQLKESMLILSYTINQVDSLYNNALPINELHEKLDRYQKAFVQFPYSSELSIGLLECYIALSMDNPAKISTMVSLIQNMPLSQHLMERRDTILKKLHANENFIEERNSELCGSTFIKKIELKEPNSSSPELPTKQV
;
A
#
# COMPACT_ATOMS: atom_id res chain seq x y z
N MET A 1 -1.82 35.79 -47.20
CA MET A 1 -2.15 35.43 -45.80
C MET A 1 -2.21 33.92 -45.50
N ASN A 2 -2.36 33.00 -46.48
CA ASN A 2 -2.45 31.54 -46.20
C ASN A 2 -1.11 30.78 -46.09
N LEU A 3 -0.02 31.28 -46.68
CA LEU A 3 1.30 30.63 -46.61
C LEU A 3 1.92 30.71 -45.21
N LEU A 4 1.83 31.86 -44.52
CA LEU A 4 2.35 32.03 -43.16
C LEU A 4 1.57 31.20 -42.13
N LYS A 5 0.23 31.12 -42.25
CA LYS A 5 -0.59 30.20 -41.42
C LYS A 5 -0.21 28.73 -41.64
N ASN A 6 -0.02 28.30 -42.89
CA ASN A 6 0.42 26.93 -43.19
C ASN A 6 1.84 26.63 -42.73
N ILE A 7 2.77 27.61 -42.78
CA ILE A 7 4.14 27.46 -42.30
C ILE A 7 4.19 27.45 -40.76
N GLU A 8 3.44 28.31 -40.08
CA GLU A 8 3.30 28.29 -38.62
C GLU A 8 2.63 27.02 -38.12
N GLN A 9 1.59 26.54 -38.81
CA GLN A 9 0.90 25.29 -38.50
C GLN A 9 1.82 24.08 -38.77
N LYS A 10 2.63 24.09 -39.84
CA LYS A 10 3.72 23.11 -40.08
C LYS A 10 4.77 23.13 -38.96
N LYS A 11 5.30 24.29 -38.59
CA LYS A 11 6.32 24.44 -37.51
C LYS A 11 5.79 23.97 -36.16
N LYS A 12 4.51 24.24 -35.88
CA LYS A 12 3.81 23.80 -34.67
C LYS A 12 3.61 22.29 -34.59
N ILE A 13 3.37 21.62 -35.72
CA ILE A 13 3.31 20.14 -35.81
C ILE A 13 4.71 19.53 -35.67
N GLU A 14 5.75 20.19 -36.20
CA GLU A 14 7.14 19.72 -36.08
C GLU A 14 7.69 19.76 -34.65
N GLN A 15 7.13 20.58 -33.75
CA GLN A 15 7.48 20.62 -32.32
C GLN A 15 6.62 19.68 -31.43
N PHE A 16 5.68 18.94 -32.00
CA PHE A 16 4.82 18.00 -31.26
C PHE A 16 5.50 16.62 -31.19
N ASN A 17 6.29 16.41 -30.14
CA ASN A 17 7.06 15.18 -29.95
C ASN A 17 6.16 14.04 -29.47
N ILE A 18 6.14 12.94 -30.21
CA ILE A 18 5.34 11.75 -29.91
C ILE A 18 6.24 10.60 -29.48
N LEU A 19 5.88 9.90 -28.41
CA LEU A 19 6.47 8.62 -28.01
C LEU A 19 5.44 7.51 -28.17
N ILE A 20 5.79 6.44 -28.86
CA ILE A 20 4.99 5.21 -28.93
C ILE A 20 5.66 4.17 -28.02
N VAL A 21 4.93 3.67 -27.04
CA VAL A 21 5.35 2.60 -26.15
C VAL A 21 4.49 1.37 -26.46
N ASP A 22 5.08 0.37 -27.11
CA ASP A 22 4.41 -0.88 -27.50
C ASP A 22 5.52 -1.95 -27.70
N ASP A 23 5.39 -3.09 -27.03
CA ASP A 23 6.34 -4.21 -27.09
C ASP A 23 6.28 -4.93 -28.46
N CYS A 24 5.14 -4.84 -29.14
CA CYS A 24 4.96 -5.33 -30.50
C CYS A 24 5.46 -4.29 -31.52
N ARG A 25 6.70 -4.49 -31.98
CA ARG A 25 7.33 -3.63 -33.02
C ARG A 25 6.46 -3.42 -34.25
N VAL A 26 5.72 -4.44 -34.68
CA VAL A 26 4.82 -4.35 -35.85
C VAL A 26 3.67 -3.38 -35.58
N SER A 27 3.09 -3.43 -34.38
CA SER A 27 2.04 -2.51 -33.93
C SER A 27 2.57 -1.07 -33.87
N SER A 28 3.74 -0.84 -33.25
CA SER A 28 4.34 0.49 -33.17
C SER A 28 4.65 1.09 -34.54
N LEU A 29 5.16 0.28 -35.48
CA LEU A 29 5.44 0.71 -36.86
C LEU A 29 4.16 1.04 -37.63
N SER A 30 3.10 0.26 -37.43
CA SER A 30 1.80 0.49 -38.06
C SER A 30 1.20 1.84 -37.62
N LEU A 31 1.15 2.10 -36.31
CA LEU A 31 0.70 3.37 -35.76
C LEU A 31 1.56 4.55 -36.26
N SER A 32 2.88 4.38 -36.29
CA SER A 32 3.78 5.43 -36.76
C SER A 32 3.57 5.79 -38.23
N LYS A 33 3.33 4.80 -39.11
CA LYS A 33 2.97 5.07 -40.51
C LYS A 33 1.70 5.91 -40.61
N LEU A 34 0.68 5.60 -39.82
CA LEU A 34 -0.55 6.39 -39.79
C LEU A 34 -0.29 7.82 -39.30
N LEU A 35 0.51 8.00 -38.25
CA LEU A 35 0.89 9.34 -37.75
C LEU A 35 1.70 10.14 -38.77
N MET A 36 2.61 9.49 -39.52
CA MET A 36 3.35 10.14 -40.61
C MET A 36 2.44 10.59 -41.75
N LEU A 37 1.41 9.80 -42.10
CA LEU A 37 0.39 10.19 -43.08
C LEU A 37 -0.42 11.41 -42.63
N LEU A 38 -0.61 11.58 -41.32
CA LEU A 38 -1.23 12.76 -40.71
C LEU A 38 -0.26 13.95 -40.58
N GLY A 39 1.01 13.81 -41.00
CA GLY A 39 2.00 14.89 -41.04
C GLY A 39 2.90 14.99 -39.80
N PHE A 40 2.79 14.08 -38.83
CA PHE A 40 3.67 14.06 -37.66
C PHE A 40 5.01 13.38 -37.99
N LYS A 41 6.12 14.09 -37.77
CA LYS A 41 7.47 13.61 -38.11
C LYS A 41 8.34 13.26 -36.89
N SER A 42 8.09 13.86 -35.73
CA SER A 42 8.87 13.64 -34.51
C SER A 42 8.29 12.47 -33.69
N ILE A 43 8.53 11.25 -34.16
CA ILE A 43 8.03 10.02 -33.53
C ILE A 43 9.21 9.22 -32.99
N SER A 44 9.15 8.85 -31.72
CA SER A 44 10.12 7.99 -31.03
C SER A 44 9.44 6.71 -30.56
N TYR A 45 10.21 5.64 -30.36
CA TYR A 45 9.68 4.32 -29.98
C TYR A 45 10.36 3.82 -28.72
N ALA A 46 9.57 3.21 -27.83
CA ALA A 46 10.04 2.38 -26.74
C ALA A 46 9.34 1.02 -26.84
N HIS A 47 10.12 -0.06 -26.76
CA HIS A 47 9.61 -1.44 -26.84
C HIS A 47 9.56 -2.13 -25.48
N SER A 48 9.74 -1.36 -24.41
CA SER A 48 9.64 -1.83 -23.04
C SER A 48 9.36 -0.66 -22.11
N TYR A 49 8.82 -0.92 -20.92
CA TYR A 49 8.55 0.17 -19.97
C TYR A 49 9.84 0.85 -19.49
N GLN A 50 10.95 0.10 -19.37
CA GLN A 50 12.25 0.66 -18.95
C GLN A 50 12.80 1.62 -20.01
N GLN A 51 12.63 1.31 -21.31
CA GLN A 51 13.01 2.21 -22.39
C GLN A 51 12.19 3.50 -22.34
N ALA A 52 10.88 3.39 -22.14
CA ALA A 52 10.01 4.56 -22.01
C ALA A 52 10.44 5.48 -20.85
N LEU A 53 10.73 4.90 -19.67
CA LEU A 53 11.25 5.65 -18.52
C LEU A 53 12.55 6.39 -18.86
N GLN A 54 13.53 5.72 -19.48
CA GLN A 54 14.80 6.34 -19.86
C GLN A 54 14.62 7.47 -20.88
N MET A 55 13.69 7.30 -21.82
CA MET A 55 13.43 8.29 -22.87
C MET A 55 12.71 9.52 -22.30
N CYS A 56 11.70 9.33 -21.46
CA CYS A 56 10.98 10.44 -20.82
C CYS A 56 11.86 11.19 -19.81
N ALA A 57 12.81 10.51 -19.15
CA ALA A 57 13.80 11.16 -18.29
C ALA A 57 14.74 12.12 -19.06
N LYS A 58 15.01 11.84 -20.35
CA LYS A 58 15.96 12.61 -21.18
C LYS A 58 15.29 13.65 -22.08
N LYS A 59 14.04 13.41 -22.49
CA LYS A 59 13.33 14.22 -23.49
C LYS A 59 11.87 14.38 -23.10
N HIS A 60 11.36 15.60 -23.21
CA HIS A 60 9.93 15.87 -23.04
C HIS A 60 9.13 15.52 -24.29
N TYR A 61 8.03 14.80 -24.07
CA TYR A 61 7.06 14.44 -25.08
C TYR A 61 5.75 15.21 -24.88
N SER A 62 5.13 15.61 -25.98
CA SER A 62 3.83 16.26 -26.00
C SER A 62 2.69 15.26 -25.89
N LEU A 63 2.88 14.08 -26.51
CA LEU A 63 1.92 12.99 -26.53
C LEU A 63 2.64 11.64 -26.37
N LEU A 64 2.09 10.78 -25.53
CA LEU A 64 2.47 9.38 -25.43
C LEU A 64 1.34 8.50 -25.95
N PHE A 65 1.66 7.57 -26.85
CA PHE A 65 0.84 6.40 -27.09
C PHE A 65 1.38 5.26 -26.24
N ILE A 66 0.54 4.63 -25.43
CA ILE A 66 0.96 3.55 -24.55
C ILE A 66 0.05 2.36 -24.77
N ASP A 67 0.62 1.22 -25.16
CA ASP A 67 -0.14 -0.02 -25.19
C ASP A 67 -0.51 -0.45 -23.76
N TYR A 68 -1.78 -0.81 -23.57
CA TYR A 68 -2.28 -1.22 -22.26
C TYR A 68 -1.62 -2.53 -21.81
N HIS A 69 -1.36 -3.45 -22.74
CA HIS A 69 -0.78 -4.77 -22.47
C HIS A 69 0.74 -4.82 -22.72
N LEU A 70 1.44 -3.74 -22.33
CA LEU A 70 2.86 -3.52 -22.63
C LEU A 70 3.77 -4.72 -22.35
N GLU A 71 3.66 -5.35 -21.17
CA GLU A 71 4.43 -6.52 -20.73
C GLU A 71 3.61 -7.31 -19.67
N GLN A 72 4.06 -8.52 -19.28
CA GLN A 72 3.35 -9.33 -18.25
C GLN A 72 3.31 -8.66 -16.87
N ILE A 73 4.36 -7.92 -16.52
CA ILE A 73 4.52 -7.35 -15.18
C ILE A 73 3.77 -6.01 -15.13
N LEU A 74 4.15 -5.03 -15.94
CA LEU A 74 3.65 -3.66 -15.83
C LEU A 74 2.74 -3.31 -17.02
N ASN A 75 1.51 -2.87 -16.72
CA ASN A 75 0.57 -2.45 -17.76
C ASN A 75 0.77 -0.97 -18.14
N GLY A 76 0.23 -0.57 -19.29
CA GLY A 76 0.39 0.81 -19.80
C GLY A 76 -0.16 1.89 -18.87
N SER A 77 -1.19 1.56 -18.10
CA SER A 77 -1.80 2.44 -17.13
C SER A 77 -0.87 2.72 -15.94
N GLU A 78 -0.17 1.70 -15.45
CA GLU A 78 0.84 1.82 -14.38
C GLU A 78 2.09 2.56 -14.86
N LEU A 79 2.46 2.40 -16.14
CA LEU A 79 3.58 3.16 -16.72
C LEU A 79 3.31 4.66 -16.65
N TYR A 80 2.08 5.08 -16.95
CA TYR A 80 1.69 6.48 -16.84
C TYR A 80 1.86 7.02 -15.42
N ASP A 81 1.36 6.29 -14.41
CA ASP A 81 1.49 6.71 -13.01
C ASP A 81 2.96 6.83 -12.61
N LEU A 82 3.78 5.85 -12.99
CA LEU A 82 5.21 5.85 -12.71
C LEU A 82 5.94 7.03 -13.37
N LEU A 83 5.58 7.37 -14.62
CA LEU A 83 6.12 8.52 -15.33
C LEU A 83 5.73 9.84 -14.66
N LYS A 84 4.48 9.95 -14.20
CA LYS A 84 3.94 11.12 -13.50
C LYS A 84 4.59 11.30 -12.14
N GLU A 85 4.67 10.24 -11.33
CA GLU A 85 5.28 10.24 -10.00
C GLU A 85 6.75 10.66 -10.06
N LYS A 86 7.50 10.16 -11.06
CA LYS A 86 8.90 10.54 -11.27
C LYS A 86 9.09 11.93 -11.87
N GLY A 87 8.02 12.64 -12.23
CA GLY A 87 8.08 13.94 -12.91
C GLY A 87 8.70 13.87 -14.31
N PHE A 88 8.70 12.70 -14.95
CA PHE A 88 9.26 12.50 -16.29
C PHE A 88 8.33 12.98 -17.40
N ILE A 89 7.05 13.20 -17.10
CA ILE A 89 6.08 13.82 -17.98
C ILE A 89 5.53 15.10 -17.35
N GLN A 90 5.13 16.05 -18.20
CA GLN A 90 4.57 17.32 -17.74
C GLN A 90 3.07 17.13 -17.41
N PRO A 91 2.49 17.93 -16.50
CA PRO A 91 1.06 17.86 -16.17
C PRO A 91 0.12 18.12 -17.35
N TYR A 92 0.61 18.69 -18.45
CA TYR A 92 -0.14 18.94 -19.68
C TYR A 92 0.20 17.97 -20.81
N THR A 93 1.16 17.05 -20.62
CA THR A 93 1.47 15.98 -21.58
C THR A 93 0.23 15.12 -21.76
N ARG A 94 -0.11 14.83 -23.02
CA ARG A 94 -1.27 14.00 -23.38
C ARG A 94 -0.87 12.54 -23.42
N VAL A 95 -1.81 11.66 -23.10
CA VAL A 95 -1.63 10.21 -23.22
C VAL A 95 -2.80 9.62 -23.98
N ILE A 96 -2.52 8.73 -24.92
CA ILE A 96 -3.53 7.92 -25.57
C ILE A 96 -3.18 6.46 -25.33
N THR A 97 -3.98 5.79 -24.53
CA THR A 97 -3.82 4.36 -24.28
C THR A 97 -4.41 3.59 -25.44
N ILE A 98 -3.69 2.56 -25.89
CA ILE A 98 -4.10 1.71 -26.98
C ILE A 98 -4.32 0.31 -26.43
N SER A 99 -5.43 -0.35 -26.76
CA SER A 99 -5.62 -1.76 -26.39
C SER A 99 -6.54 -2.50 -27.35
N GLY A 100 -6.46 -3.83 -27.35
CA GLY A 100 -7.50 -4.70 -27.92
C GLY A 100 -8.66 -4.98 -26.94
N ASP A 101 -8.48 -4.72 -25.65
CA ASP A 101 -9.47 -5.00 -24.60
C ASP A 101 -10.44 -3.83 -24.40
N ASN A 102 -11.65 -3.94 -24.94
CA ASN A 102 -12.69 -2.91 -24.86
C ASN A 102 -13.58 -3.00 -23.61
N THR A 103 -13.19 -3.76 -22.58
CA THR A 103 -13.99 -3.85 -21.36
C THR A 103 -14.13 -2.49 -20.68
N THR A 104 -15.33 -2.24 -20.14
CA THR A 104 -15.65 -1.00 -19.42
C THR A 104 -14.64 -0.70 -18.31
N GLN A 105 -14.16 -1.74 -17.62
CA GLN A 105 -13.17 -1.63 -16.53
C GLN A 105 -11.83 -1.09 -17.03
N THR A 106 -11.30 -1.64 -18.12
CA THR A 106 -10.03 -1.22 -18.72
C THR A 106 -10.10 0.22 -19.24
N VAL A 107 -11.22 0.59 -19.86
CA VAL A 107 -11.43 1.95 -20.36
C VAL A 107 -11.58 2.95 -19.20
N LEU A 108 -12.46 2.68 -18.24
CA LEU A 108 -12.70 3.60 -17.12
C LEU A 108 -11.48 3.73 -16.19
N SER A 109 -10.78 2.64 -15.89
CA SER A 109 -9.54 2.70 -15.11
C SER A 109 -8.50 3.61 -15.76
N THR A 110 -8.36 3.54 -17.07
CA THR A 110 -7.44 4.40 -17.83
C THR A 110 -7.89 5.85 -17.83
N LEU A 111 -9.16 6.12 -18.16
CA LEU A 111 -9.70 7.47 -18.22
C LEU A 111 -9.74 8.15 -16.84
N SER A 112 -9.82 7.38 -15.75
CA SER A 112 -9.86 7.91 -14.39
C SER A 112 -8.56 8.61 -13.96
N LYS A 113 -7.43 8.34 -14.63
CA LYS A 113 -6.11 8.86 -14.25
C LYS A 113 -5.82 10.29 -14.73
N GLY A 114 -6.71 10.85 -15.56
CA GLY A 114 -6.60 12.19 -16.14
C GLY A 114 -5.58 12.29 -17.27
N ASN A 115 -5.75 13.26 -18.16
CA ASN A 115 -4.90 13.56 -19.34
C ASN A 115 -4.83 12.45 -20.40
N GLY A 116 -5.65 11.42 -20.24
CA GLY A 116 -5.67 10.19 -21.02
C GLY A 116 -6.89 10.10 -21.94
N ASP A 117 -6.66 9.66 -23.17
CA ASP A 117 -7.68 9.16 -24.08
C ASP A 117 -7.43 7.66 -24.37
N TYR A 118 -8.33 7.04 -25.10
CA TYR A 118 -8.35 5.61 -25.36
C TYR A 118 -8.62 5.29 -26.83
N LEU A 119 -7.86 4.34 -27.38
CA LEU A 119 -7.98 3.83 -28.75
C LEU A 119 -8.08 2.31 -28.75
N CYS A 120 -9.17 1.77 -29.30
CA CYS A 120 -9.31 0.35 -29.55
C CYS A 120 -8.52 -0.08 -30.80
N LYS A 121 -7.81 -1.21 -30.73
CA LYS A 121 -7.22 -1.90 -31.89
C LYS A 121 -8.33 -2.67 -32.63
N PRO A 122 -8.34 -2.71 -33.98
CA PRO A 122 -7.41 -2.06 -34.91
C PRO A 122 -7.65 -0.55 -35.07
N ILE A 123 -6.58 0.21 -35.25
CA ILE A 123 -6.62 1.68 -35.30
C ILE A 123 -6.99 2.13 -36.72
N SER A 124 -8.11 2.85 -36.86
CA SER A 124 -8.47 3.48 -38.13
C SER A 124 -7.82 4.86 -38.27
N GLN A 125 -7.44 5.22 -39.50
CA GLN A 125 -6.84 6.52 -39.79
C GLN A 125 -7.78 7.70 -39.44
N SER A 126 -9.09 7.54 -39.69
CA SER A 126 -10.08 8.57 -39.39
C SER A 126 -10.19 8.84 -37.90
N ILE A 127 -10.34 7.79 -37.08
CA ILE A 127 -10.42 7.93 -35.61
C ILE A 127 -9.11 8.52 -35.06
N LEU A 128 -7.96 8.03 -35.53
CA LEU A 128 -6.67 8.58 -35.12
C LEU A 128 -6.54 10.07 -35.46
N SER A 129 -7.02 10.50 -36.63
CA SER A 129 -6.99 11.91 -37.04
C SER A 129 -7.78 12.81 -36.06
N TYR A 130 -8.97 12.39 -35.65
CA TYR A 130 -9.76 13.13 -34.66
C TYR A 130 -9.05 13.19 -33.31
N LYS A 131 -8.57 12.05 -32.81
CA LYS A 131 -7.86 11.94 -31.53
C LYS A 131 -6.58 12.79 -31.50
N MET A 132 -5.85 12.84 -32.60
CA MET A 132 -4.65 13.69 -32.72
C MET A 132 -4.99 15.17 -32.71
N ALA A 133 -6.09 15.58 -33.35
CA ALA A 133 -6.54 16.96 -33.33
C ALA A 133 -6.94 17.40 -31.91
N ASP A 134 -7.70 16.56 -31.21
CA ASP A 134 -8.13 16.81 -29.83
C ASP A 134 -6.92 16.86 -28.89
N ALA A 135 -6.03 15.86 -28.92
CA ALA A 135 -4.83 15.82 -28.11
C ALA A 135 -3.93 17.04 -28.36
N TYR A 136 -3.74 17.44 -29.62
CA TYR A 136 -2.97 18.64 -29.92
C TYR A 136 -3.61 19.90 -29.32
N GLN A 137 -4.91 20.07 -29.48
CA GLN A 137 -5.62 21.25 -28.98
C GLN A 137 -5.61 21.32 -27.46
N GLU A 138 -5.89 20.20 -26.79
CA GLU A 138 -5.85 20.07 -25.34
C GLU A 138 -4.45 20.31 -24.78
N PHE A 139 -3.40 19.76 -25.41
CA PHE A 139 -2.01 20.02 -25.03
C PHE A 139 -1.71 21.51 -24.98
N GLN A 140 -2.14 22.28 -26.01
CA GLN A 140 -1.91 23.73 -26.03
C GLN A 140 -2.68 24.46 -24.92
N ILE A 141 -3.93 24.05 -24.67
CA ILE A 141 -4.76 24.62 -23.60
C ILE A 141 -4.09 24.43 -22.24
N PHE A 142 -3.80 23.18 -21.88
CA PHE A 142 -3.26 22.88 -20.56
C PHE A 142 -1.83 23.40 -20.42
N LYS A 143 -1.01 23.38 -21.48
CA LYS A 143 0.31 24.02 -21.43
C LYS A 143 0.21 25.51 -21.07
N HIS A 144 -0.77 26.21 -21.63
CA HIS A 144 -1.02 27.62 -21.29
C HIS A 144 -1.58 27.80 -19.87
N LEU A 145 -2.53 26.96 -19.44
CA LEU A 145 -3.09 27.03 -18.09
C LEU A 145 -2.03 26.76 -17.00
N TYR A 146 -1.20 25.73 -17.18
CA TYR A 146 -0.10 25.43 -16.26
C TYR A 146 1.01 26.48 -16.30
N PHE A 147 1.24 27.13 -17.44
CA PHE A 147 2.14 28.29 -17.53
C PHE A 147 1.63 29.45 -16.66
N LEU A 148 0.36 29.84 -16.83
CA LEU A 148 -0.27 30.88 -16.01
C LEU A 148 -0.29 30.52 -14.51
N LYS A 149 -0.59 29.26 -14.18
CA LYS A 149 -0.56 28.76 -12.79
C LYS A 149 0.82 28.90 -12.15
N LYS A 150 1.90 28.74 -12.94
CA LYS A 150 3.28 28.87 -12.46
C LYS A 150 3.73 30.32 -12.26
N GLU A 151 3.23 31.26 -13.06
CA GLU A 151 3.57 32.69 -12.93
C GLU A 151 3.04 33.32 -11.64
N GLY A 152 2.00 32.74 -11.02
CA GLY A 152 1.54 33.07 -9.65
C GLY A 152 0.90 34.45 -9.45
N ASN A 153 1.09 35.40 -10.38
CA ASN A 153 0.74 36.81 -10.19
C ASN A 153 -0.72 37.17 -10.52
N ASN A 154 -1.54 36.24 -11.01
CA ASN A 154 -2.96 36.53 -11.30
C ASN A 154 -3.86 35.29 -11.27
N LEU A 155 -4.18 34.81 -10.05
CA LEU A 155 -5.09 33.68 -9.84
C LEU A 155 -6.48 33.94 -10.43
N GLU A 156 -6.95 35.19 -10.39
CA GLU A 156 -8.28 35.56 -10.88
C GLU A 156 -8.37 35.45 -12.40
N ALA A 157 -7.37 35.95 -13.13
CA ALA A 157 -7.29 35.75 -14.59
C ALA A 157 -7.21 34.27 -14.97
N LEU A 158 -6.53 33.44 -14.17
CA LEU A 158 -6.50 31.99 -14.39
C LEU A 158 -7.89 31.37 -14.18
N LYS A 159 -8.64 31.76 -13.14
CA LYS A 159 -10.01 31.32 -12.88
C LYS A 159 -10.95 31.73 -14.01
N GLU A 160 -10.93 33.00 -14.42
CA GLU A 160 -11.76 33.51 -15.51
C GLU A 160 -11.47 32.77 -16.82
N LYS A 161 -10.19 32.62 -17.17
CA LYS A 161 -9.77 31.93 -18.39
C LYS A 161 -10.18 30.47 -18.39
N THR A 162 -9.99 29.78 -17.27
CA THR A 162 -10.36 28.37 -17.12
C THR A 162 -11.89 28.21 -17.19
N THR A 163 -12.64 29.10 -16.54
CA THR A 163 -14.11 29.11 -16.55
C THR A 163 -14.64 29.30 -17.98
N TYR A 164 -14.10 30.27 -18.73
CA TYR A 164 -14.45 30.49 -20.13
C TYR A 164 -14.20 29.23 -20.99
N LEU A 165 -13.05 28.58 -20.79
CA LEU A 165 -12.71 27.34 -21.49
C LEU A 165 -13.66 26.20 -21.12
N ALA A 166 -14.01 26.04 -19.84
CA ALA A 166 -14.95 25.01 -19.38
C ALA A 166 -16.39 25.24 -19.88
N LYS A 167 -16.81 26.50 -20.05
CA LYS A 167 -18.10 26.83 -20.69
C LYS A 167 -18.13 26.38 -22.14
N THR A 168 -17.07 26.68 -22.88
CA THR A 168 -17.00 26.44 -24.32
C THR A 168 -16.61 25.01 -24.68
N LYS A 169 -15.92 24.30 -23.79
CA LYS A 169 -15.43 22.94 -23.99
C LYS A 169 -15.86 22.03 -22.86
N ASN A 170 -16.45 20.89 -23.21
CA ASN A 170 -16.88 19.88 -22.25
C ASN A 170 -15.77 18.83 -22.01
N LEU A 171 -14.70 19.23 -21.34
CA LEU A 171 -13.55 18.36 -21.04
C LEU A 171 -13.49 18.07 -19.53
N ASN A 172 -13.49 16.80 -19.14
CA ASN A 172 -13.45 16.41 -17.71
C ASN A 172 -12.23 17.01 -16.97
N GLU A 173 -11.06 17.07 -17.63
CA GLU A 173 -9.84 17.63 -17.03
C GLU A 173 -9.95 19.14 -16.77
N LEU A 174 -10.73 19.88 -17.57
CA LEU A 174 -11.00 21.30 -17.30
C LEU A 174 -11.90 21.46 -16.08
N ASP A 175 -12.91 20.60 -15.92
CA ASP A 175 -13.77 20.60 -14.74
C ASP A 175 -12.92 20.38 -13.47
N LEU A 176 -12.07 19.34 -13.47
CA LEU A 176 -11.19 19.02 -12.34
C LEU A 176 -10.19 20.15 -12.06
N PHE A 177 -9.54 20.69 -13.09
CA PHE A 177 -8.61 21.81 -12.95
C PHE A 177 -9.31 23.05 -12.37
N LEU A 178 -10.56 23.30 -12.77
CA LEU A 178 -11.35 24.40 -12.23
C LEU A 178 -11.71 24.16 -10.76
N PHE A 179 -12.10 22.94 -10.38
CA PHE A 179 -12.38 22.62 -8.98
C PHE A 179 -11.13 22.82 -8.11
N ASP A 180 -9.96 22.36 -8.57
CA ASP A 180 -8.69 22.55 -7.87
C ASP A 180 -8.33 24.03 -7.64
N LEU A 181 -8.79 24.95 -8.51
CA LEU A 181 -8.57 26.38 -8.36
C LEU A 181 -9.50 27.06 -7.34
N PHE A 182 -10.71 26.52 -7.16
CA PHE A 182 -11.75 27.13 -6.33
C PHE A 182 -11.87 26.50 -4.93
N LEU A 183 -11.65 25.19 -4.81
CA LEU A 183 -11.83 24.45 -3.55
C LEU A 183 -11.05 24.99 -2.34
N PRO A 184 -9.82 25.53 -2.47
CA PRO A 184 -9.07 26.04 -1.32
C PRO A 184 -9.75 27.21 -0.61
N ASP A 185 -10.23 28.22 -1.36
CA ASP A 185 -10.64 29.52 -0.78
C ASP A 185 -12.05 29.99 -1.19
N ASN A 186 -12.64 29.45 -2.27
CA ASN A 186 -13.84 30.01 -2.93
C ASN A 186 -14.97 28.98 -3.10
N LYS A 187 -15.28 28.20 -2.05
CA LYS A 187 -16.29 27.13 -2.09
C LYS A 187 -17.69 27.62 -2.47
N GLU A 188 -18.15 28.72 -1.87
CA GLU A 188 -19.47 29.29 -2.18
C GLU A 188 -19.58 29.78 -3.64
N GLU A 189 -18.50 30.32 -4.17
CA GLU A 189 -18.43 30.77 -5.57
C GLU A 189 -18.50 29.59 -6.53
N LEU A 190 -17.83 28.47 -6.19
CA LEU A 190 -17.93 27.23 -6.95
C LEU A 190 -19.35 26.66 -6.94
N ILE A 191 -20.09 26.73 -5.81
CA ILE A 191 -21.50 26.35 -5.77
C ILE A 191 -22.33 27.21 -6.75
N LYS A 192 -22.14 28.54 -6.73
CA LYS A 192 -22.81 29.45 -7.67
C LYS A 192 -22.47 29.13 -9.12
N LEU A 193 -21.22 28.79 -9.41
CA LEU A 193 -20.78 28.36 -10.72
C LEU A 193 -21.49 27.06 -11.17
N CYS A 194 -21.58 26.07 -10.29
CA CYS A 194 -22.27 24.80 -10.57
C CYS A 194 -23.76 24.97 -10.88
N GLN A 195 -24.38 26.06 -10.43
CA GLN A 195 -25.79 26.38 -10.68
C GLN A 195 -26.02 27.08 -12.03
N GLN A 196 -24.98 27.53 -12.72
CA GLN A 196 -25.12 28.17 -14.03
C GLN A 196 -25.62 27.16 -15.09
N PRO A 197 -26.40 27.61 -16.09
CA PRO A 197 -27.04 26.71 -17.07
C PRO A 197 -26.04 25.88 -17.87
N GLU A 198 -24.82 26.37 -18.09
CA GLU A 198 -23.77 25.64 -18.82
C GLU A 198 -23.21 24.43 -18.04
N PHE A 199 -23.38 24.41 -16.71
CA PHE A 199 -22.75 23.45 -15.80
C PHE A 199 -23.74 22.57 -15.04
N VAL A 200 -24.96 23.05 -14.77
CA VAL A 200 -25.95 22.40 -13.89
C VAL A 200 -26.28 20.94 -14.24
N ASN A 201 -26.17 20.58 -15.51
CA ASN A 201 -26.46 19.22 -16.00
C ASN A 201 -25.22 18.32 -16.16
N ARG A 202 -24.02 18.85 -15.92
CA ARG A 202 -22.76 18.09 -16.06
C ARG A 202 -22.49 17.30 -14.79
N ARG A 203 -22.25 15.98 -14.94
CA ARG A 203 -22.07 15.05 -13.82
C ARG A 203 -21.02 15.50 -12.78
N ASN A 204 -19.89 16.06 -13.23
CA ASN A 204 -18.80 16.48 -12.34
C ASN A 204 -19.22 17.67 -11.47
N TYR A 205 -19.94 18.64 -12.05
CA TYR A 205 -20.46 19.82 -11.34
C TYR A 205 -21.60 19.46 -10.39
N ILE A 206 -22.45 18.49 -10.76
CA ILE A 206 -23.46 17.96 -9.84
C ILE A 206 -22.78 17.32 -8.64
N LEU A 207 -21.78 16.45 -8.86
CA LEU A 207 -21.07 15.79 -7.75
C LEU A 207 -20.36 16.78 -6.83
N VAL A 208 -19.57 17.71 -7.38
CA VAL A 208 -18.81 18.66 -6.55
C VAL A 208 -19.75 19.56 -5.76
N LYS A 209 -20.90 19.97 -6.34
CA LYS A 209 -21.92 20.72 -5.62
C LYS A 209 -22.47 19.94 -4.44
N LEU A 210 -22.82 18.66 -4.63
CA LEU A 210 -23.33 17.81 -3.54
C LEU A 210 -22.27 17.60 -2.44
N GLN A 211 -21.00 17.45 -2.83
CA GLN A 211 -19.88 17.35 -1.88
C GLN A 211 -19.72 18.62 -1.05
N LEU A 212 -19.83 19.79 -1.68
CA LEU A 212 -19.76 21.08 -0.98
C LEU A 212 -20.99 21.33 -0.10
N GLU A 213 -22.19 20.95 -0.55
CA GLU A 213 -23.41 21.02 0.27
C GLU A 213 -23.29 20.15 1.52
N ALA A 214 -22.65 18.97 1.43
CA ALA A 214 -22.36 18.11 2.56
C ALA A 214 -21.32 18.72 3.52
N GLU A 215 -20.20 19.22 2.98
CA GLU A 215 -19.11 19.81 3.76
C GLU A 215 -19.55 21.09 4.51
N LEU A 216 -20.38 21.92 3.87
CA LEU A 216 -20.91 23.16 4.44
C LEU A 216 -22.21 22.96 5.22
N HIS A 217 -22.67 21.71 5.39
CA HIS A 217 -23.92 21.37 6.09
C HIS A 217 -25.17 22.13 5.56
N LEU A 218 -25.21 22.40 4.25
CA LEU A 218 -26.30 23.16 3.61
C LEU A 218 -27.53 22.32 3.31
N THR A 219 -27.38 20.99 3.29
CA THR A 219 -28.43 20.04 2.92
C THR A 219 -28.40 18.85 3.87
N SER A 220 -29.57 18.31 4.20
CA SER A 220 -29.66 17.13 5.06
C SER A 220 -28.97 15.92 4.41
N THR A 221 -28.36 15.05 5.22
CA THR A 221 -27.66 13.86 4.70
C THR A 221 -28.61 12.92 3.95
N ASP A 222 -29.87 12.78 4.37
CA ASP A 222 -30.86 11.95 3.68
C ASP A 222 -31.17 12.47 2.27
N GLU A 223 -31.36 13.78 2.14
CA GLU A 223 -31.58 14.41 0.83
C GLU A 223 -30.32 14.30 -0.06
N LEU A 224 -29.13 14.44 0.52
CA LEU A 224 -27.86 14.23 -0.20
C LEU A 224 -27.72 12.78 -0.70
N ILE A 225 -28.11 11.79 0.11
CA ILE A 225 -28.12 10.38 -0.30
C ILE A 225 -29.09 10.20 -1.49
N GLN A 226 -30.31 10.71 -1.42
CA GLN A 226 -31.29 10.60 -2.51
C GLN A 226 -30.80 11.27 -3.81
N LYS A 227 -30.25 12.48 -3.71
CA LYS A 227 -29.68 13.21 -4.86
C LYS A 227 -28.48 12.48 -5.46
N THR A 228 -27.60 11.93 -4.63
CA THR A 228 -26.41 11.20 -5.08
C THR A 228 -26.78 9.84 -5.69
N ASP A 229 -27.77 9.13 -5.14
CA ASP A 229 -28.30 7.89 -5.71
C ASP A 229 -28.93 8.15 -7.10
N SER A 230 -29.71 9.22 -7.25
CA SER A 230 -30.23 9.66 -8.56
C SER A 230 -29.10 9.95 -9.56
N LEU A 231 -28.02 10.60 -9.11
CA LEU A 231 -26.83 10.83 -9.93
C LEU A 231 -26.18 9.52 -10.39
N CYS A 232 -26.05 8.54 -9.49
CA CYS A 232 -25.50 7.21 -9.80
C CYS A 232 -26.35 6.48 -10.84
N ARG A 233 -27.69 6.50 -10.69
CA ARG A 233 -28.61 5.89 -11.67
C ARG A 233 -28.55 6.56 -13.04
N LYS A 234 -28.43 7.89 -13.08
CA LYS A 234 -28.31 8.67 -14.33
C LYS A 234 -26.95 8.46 -15.01
N HIS A 235 -25.90 8.24 -14.23
CA HIS A 235 -24.53 8.03 -14.72
C HIS A 235 -23.88 6.76 -14.10
N PRO A 236 -24.28 5.55 -14.53
CA PRO A 236 -23.82 4.29 -13.93
C PRO A 236 -22.31 4.03 -14.02
N LEU A 237 -21.61 4.74 -14.92
CA LEU A 237 -20.16 4.61 -15.11
C LEU A 237 -19.35 5.65 -14.31
N PHE A 238 -19.99 6.36 -13.38
CA PHE A 238 -19.37 7.44 -12.60
C PHE A 238 -18.94 6.98 -11.20
N ALA A 239 -17.82 6.26 -11.12
CA ALA A 239 -17.30 5.67 -9.88
C ALA A 239 -17.20 6.67 -8.71
N SER A 240 -16.80 7.92 -8.97
CA SER A 240 -16.70 8.97 -7.93
C SER A 240 -18.03 9.32 -7.27
N ALA A 241 -19.16 9.17 -7.96
CA ALA A 241 -20.48 9.36 -7.35
C ALA A 241 -20.81 8.24 -6.36
N PHE A 242 -20.48 6.99 -6.71
CA PHE A 242 -20.63 5.84 -5.81
C PHE A 242 -19.70 5.94 -4.59
N ASP A 243 -18.47 6.43 -4.77
CA ASP A 243 -17.55 6.68 -3.64
C ASP A 243 -18.17 7.66 -2.64
N PHE A 244 -18.75 8.75 -3.14
CA PHE A 244 -19.40 9.77 -2.32
C PHE A 244 -20.68 9.24 -1.65
N LEU A 245 -21.51 8.50 -2.38
CA LEU A 245 -22.70 7.84 -1.84
C LEU A 245 -22.35 6.90 -0.69
N SER A 246 -21.33 6.06 -0.88
CA SER A 246 -20.81 5.16 0.16
C SER A 246 -20.36 5.94 1.40
N SER A 247 -19.67 7.07 1.22
CA SER A 247 -19.24 7.92 2.34
C SER A 247 -20.42 8.53 3.12
N LEU A 248 -21.47 9.00 2.44
CA LEU A 248 -22.69 9.50 3.10
C LEU A 248 -23.43 8.38 3.85
N GLN A 249 -23.50 7.18 3.27
CA GLN A 249 -24.13 6.02 3.91
C GLN A 249 -23.38 5.58 5.16
N ILE A 250 -22.04 5.64 5.16
CA ILE A 250 -21.22 5.40 6.36
C ILE A 250 -21.55 6.41 7.46
N GLN A 251 -21.70 7.70 7.14
CA GLN A 251 -22.06 8.74 8.12
C GLN A 251 -23.43 8.47 8.75
N GLN A 252 -24.35 7.86 8.01
CA GLN A 252 -25.67 7.43 8.48
C GLN A 252 -25.68 6.02 9.12
N LEU A 253 -24.51 5.41 9.34
CA LEU A 253 -24.36 4.06 9.88
C LEU A 253 -25.05 2.96 9.04
N ARG A 254 -25.32 3.23 7.76
CA ARG A 254 -25.92 2.29 6.79
C ARG A 254 -24.81 1.49 6.09
N TYR A 255 -24.14 0.61 6.83
CA TYR A 255 -22.92 -0.05 6.35
C TYR A 255 -23.15 -1.04 5.21
N GLU A 256 -24.28 -1.74 5.18
CA GLU A 256 -24.60 -2.65 4.06
C GLU A 256 -24.80 -1.87 2.76
N ASP A 257 -25.59 -0.80 2.80
CA ASP A 257 -25.76 0.11 1.65
C ASP A 257 -24.42 0.70 1.19
N ALA A 258 -23.59 1.14 2.17
CA ALA A 258 -22.26 1.66 1.89
C ALA A 258 -21.35 0.63 1.23
N LEU A 259 -21.46 -0.65 1.62
CA LEU A 259 -20.72 -1.76 1.03
C LEU A 259 -21.14 -1.98 -0.43
N PHE A 260 -22.45 -1.99 -0.74
CA PHE A 260 -22.93 -2.12 -2.11
C PHE A 260 -22.42 -0.98 -2.99
N SER A 261 -22.53 0.26 -2.51
CA SER A 261 -22.03 1.44 -3.24
C SER A 261 -20.51 1.40 -3.43
N ALA A 262 -19.74 1.04 -2.41
CA ALA A 262 -18.28 0.93 -2.50
C ALA A 262 -17.86 -0.17 -3.50
N HIS A 263 -18.54 -1.31 -3.47
CA HIS A 263 -18.27 -2.40 -4.40
C HIS A 263 -18.60 -2.01 -5.85
N ALA A 264 -19.71 -1.30 -6.09
CA ALA A 264 -20.05 -0.79 -7.41
C ALA A 264 -18.95 0.15 -7.96
N ALA A 265 -18.40 1.04 -7.12
CA ALA A 265 -17.25 1.87 -7.51
C ALA A 265 -16.01 1.02 -7.85
N LEU A 266 -15.73 0.01 -7.02
CA LEU A 266 -14.61 -0.91 -7.21
C LEU A 266 -14.74 -1.71 -8.52
N GLU A 267 -15.91 -2.25 -8.84
CA GLU A 267 -16.14 -3.02 -10.06
C GLU A 267 -15.90 -2.19 -11.33
N LEU A 268 -16.18 -0.89 -11.29
CA LEU A 268 -15.90 0.01 -12.42
C LEU A 268 -14.40 0.31 -12.59
N THR A 269 -13.63 0.27 -11.51
CA THR A 269 -12.24 0.78 -11.46
C THR A 269 -11.36 -0.06 -10.53
N PRO A 270 -11.19 -1.36 -10.84
CA PRO A 270 -10.53 -2.30 -9.92
C PRO A 270 -9.04 -2.02 -9.72
N SER A 271 -8.43 -1.21 -10.59
CA SER A 271 -7.04 -0.75 -10.48
C SER A 271 -6.80 0.31 -9.40
N VAL A 272 -7.84 0.75 -8.66
CA VAL A 272 -7.72 1.75 -7.59
C VAL A 272 -7.70 1.03 -6.23
N PRO A 273 -6.54 0.87 -5.57
CA PRO A 273 -6.42 0.03 -4.38
C PRO A 273 -7.24 0.54 -3.19
N SER A 274 -7.36 1.86 -3.03
CA SER A 274 -8.13 2.47 -1.94
C SER A 274 -9.60 2.08 -1.97
N ARG A 275 -10.20 1.92 -3.16
CA ARG A 275 -11.57 1.40 -3.30
C ARG A 275 -11.67 -0.05 -2.87
N ALA A 276 -10.66 -0.87 -3.19
CA ALA A 276 -10.63 -2.27 -2.79
C ALA A 276 -10.51 -2.42 -1.26
N LEU A 277 -9.60 -1.67 -0.65
CA LEU A 277 -9.40 -1.66 0.81
C LEU A 277 -10.63 -1.15 1.56
N LYS A 278 -11.26 -0.06 1.10
CA LYS A 278 -12.53 0.44 1.65
C LYS A 278 -13.63 -0.64 1.60
N THR A 279 -13.75 -1.33 0.46
CA THR A 279 -14.75 -2.38 0.28
C THR A 279 -14.47 -3.61 1.15
N LEU A 280 -13.20 -4.02 1.27
CA LEU A 280 -12.77 -5.10 2.16
C LEU A 280 -13.13 -4.79 3.62
N LYS A 281 -12.80 -3.59 4.09
CA LYS A 281 -13.11 -3.14 5.45
C LYS A 281 -14.62 -3.11 5.72
N LEU A 282 -15.41 -2.55 4.80
CA LEU A 282 -16.87 -2.55 4.93
C LEU A 282 -17.45 -3.98 4.92
N ALA A 283 -16.92 -4.84 4.05
CA ALA A 283 -17.35 -6.23 3.99
C ALA A 283 -17.03 -6.99 5.27
N LEU A 284 -15.88 -6.71 5.90
CA LEU A 284 -15.51 -7.22 7.22
C LEU A 284 -16.49 -6.73 8.30
N ASN A 285 -16.73 -5.42 8.37
CA ASN A 285 -17.65 -4.85 9.36
C ASN A 285 -19.09 -5.37 9.23
N CYS A 286 -19.54 -5.63 7.99
CA CYS A 286 -20.86 -6.21 7.72
C CYS A 286 -20.89 -7.75 7.81
N ASN A 287 -19.77 -8.41 8.14
CA ASN A 287 -19.61 -9.87 8.10
C ASN A 287 -20.05 -10.50 6.75
N ASN A 288 -19.85 -9.77 5.64
CA ASN A 288 -20.19 -10.20 4.29
C ASN A 288 -18.99 -10.87 3.58
N LYS A 289 -18.83 -12.18 3.83
CA LYS A 289 -17.75 -13.01 3.25
C LYS A 289 -17.71 -12.96 1.72
N SER A 290 -18.86 -12.88 1.05
CA SER A 290 -18.94 -12.90 -0.42
C SER A 290 -18.26 -11.67 -1.03
N TYR A 291 -18.64 -10.47 -0.58
CA TYR A 291 -18.01 -9.23 -1.05
C TYR A 291 -16.56 -9.10 -0.59
N PHE A 292 -16.22 -9.62 0.59
CA PHE A 292 -14.85 -9.66 1.06
C PHE A 292 -13.95 -10.44 0.09
N LEU A 293 -14.33 -11.67 -0.23
CA LEU A 293 -13.56 -12.52 -1.15
C LEU A 293 -13.48 -11.91 -2.56
N LYS A 294 -14.60 -11.44 -3.12
CA LYS A 294 -14.60 -10.75 -4.42
C LYS A 294 -13.64 -9.55 -4.44
N SER A 295 -13.68 -8.71 -3.40
CA SER A 295 -12.84 -7.51 -3.33
C SER A 295 -11.36 -7.85 -3.17
N SER A 296 -11.03 -8.89 -2.39
CA SER A 296 -9.64 -9.38 -2.26
C SER A 296 -9.11 -9.92 -3.59
N HIS A 297 -9.93 -10.64 -4.37
CA HIS A 297 -9.54 -11.15 -5.67
C HIS A 297 -9.30 -10.01 -6.67
N LEU A 298 -10.16 -8.99 -6.67
CA LEU A 298 -9.95 -7.79 -7.49
C LEU A 298 -8.66 -7.07 -7.11
N LEU A 299 -8.37 -6.88 -5.81
CA LEU A 299 -7.13 -6.28 -5.35
C LEU A 299 -5.90 -7.09 -5.81
N ALA A 300 -5.92 -8.42 -5.70
CA ALA A 300 -4.80 -9.27 -6.11
C ALA A 300 -4.55 -9.19 -7.62
N ASN A 301 -5.62 -9.24 -8.43
CA ASN A 301 -5.52 -9.23 -9.90
C ASN A 301 -5.04 -7.87 -10.44
N HIS A 302 -5.38 -6.78 -9.75
CA HIS A 302 -5.08 -5.41 -10.16
C HIS A 302 -4.09 -4.71 -9.22
N LEU A 303 -3.29 -5.46 -8.47
CA LEU A 303 -2.30 -4.91 -7.56
C LEU A 303 -1.33 -4.00 -8.34
N PRO A 304 -1.15 -2.73 -7.94
CA PRO A 304 -0.31 -1.79 -8.67
C PRO A 304 1.16 -2.01 -8.32
N ILE A 305 1.94 -2.56 -9.25
CA ILE A 305 3.31 -3.00 -8.98
C ILE A 305 4.28 -1.82 -8.93
N ALA A 306 3.96 -0.76 -9.67
CA ALA A 306 4.73 0.47 -9.74
C ALA A 306 4.54 1.36 -8.50
N ASP A 307 3.45 1.18 -7.76
CA ASP A 307 3.16 1.97 -6.56
C ASP A 307 4.07 1.54 -5.42
N GLN A 308 4.75 2.51 -4.79
CA GLN A 308 5.63 2.25 -3.65
C GLN A 308 4.87 1.67 -2.44
N ASN A 309 3.56 1.86 -2.38
CA ASN A 309 2.66 1.46 -1.31
C ASN A 309 2.02 0.07 -1.50
N TRP A 310 2.39 -0.69 -2.53
CA TRP A 310 1.78 -2.01 -2.78
C TRP A 310 1.86 -2.95 -1.56
N CYS A 311 2.96 -2.87 -0.78
CA CYS A 311 3.14 -3.66 0.44
C CYS A 311 2.10 -3.33 1.50
N SER A 312 1.72 -2.06 1.68
CA SER A 312 0.70 -1.68 2.66
C SER A 312 -0.68 -2.20 2.28
N TYR A 313 -1.03 -2.20 0.99
CA TYR A 313 -2.32 -2.73 0.53
C TYR A 313 -2.45 -4.22 0.84
N VAL A 314 -1.37 -4.97 0.63
CA VAL A 314 -1.33 -6.39 0.96
C VAL A 314 -1.34 -6.63 2.46
N ALA A 315 -0.54 -5.89 3.23
CA ALA A 315 -0.47 -6.03 4.68
C ALA A 315 -1.82 -5.71 5.35
N GLU A 316 -2.52 -4.67 4.88
CA GLU A 316 -3.86 -4.31 5.34
C GLU A 316 -4.89 -5.39 4.96
N CYS A 317 -4.82 -5.94 3.75
CA CYS A 317 -5.67 -7.07 3.37
C CYS A 317 -5.42 -8.32 4.24
N PHE A 318 -4.17 -8.62 4.59
CA PHE A 318 -3.84 -9.71 5.51
C PHE A 318 -4.37 -9.48 6.93
N SER A 319 -4.31 -8.24 7.43
CA SER A 319 -4.93 -7.86 8.69
C SER A 319 -6.43 -8.17 8.67
N TYR A 320 -7.15 -7.76 7.61
CA TYR A 320 -8.57 -8.06 7.47
C TYR A 320 -8.89 -9.55 7.35
N PHE A 321 -8.05 -10.33 6.65
CA PHE A 321 -8.16 -11.79 6.64
C PHE A 321 -7.99 -12.35 8.06
N GLY A 322 -6.98 -11.88 8.80
CA GLY A 322 -6.70 -12.30 10.17
C GLY A 322 -7.86 -12.04 11.12
N GLU A 323 -8.52 -10.88 11.00
CA GLU A 323 -9.71 -10.54 11.80
C GLU A 323 -10.90 -11.45 11.46
N TYR A 324 -11.17 -11.68 10.17
CA TYR A 324 -12.21 -12.62 9.73
C TYR A 324 -11.97 -14.04 10.26
N ILE A 325 -10.72 -14.52 10.14
CA ILE A 325 -10.31 -15.86 10.59
C ILE A 325 -10.47 -15.98 12.11
N GLN A 326 -10.12 -14.94 12.87
CA GLN A 326 -10.25 -14.93 14.32
C GLN A 326 -11.72 -14.96 14.77
N ASN A 327 -12.60 -14.27 14.04
CA ASN A 327 -14.01 -14.17 14.38
C ASN A 327 -14.86 -15.33 13.83
N CYS A 328 -14.25 -16.29 13.12
CA CYS A 328 -14.94 -17.46 12.59
C CYS A 328 -15.42 -18.40 13.71
N GLN A 329 -16.70 -18.78 13.65
CA GLN A 329 -17.28 -19.78 14.55
C GLN A 329 -17.12 -21.21 14.01
N SER A 330 -16.99 -21.38 12.69
CA SER A 330 -16.89 -22.68 12.03
C SER A 330 -15.46 -22.97 11.58
N GLU A 331 -14.96 -24.16 11.92
CA GLU A 331 -13.67 -24.67 11.43
C GLU A 331 -13.64 -24.83 9.90
N SER A 332 -14.77 -25.11 9.25
CA SER A 332 -14.81 -25.19 7.79
C SER A 332 -14.60 -23.81 7.16
N ASP A 333 -15.21 -22.77 7.73
CA ASP A 333 -15.08 -21.40 7.26
C ASP A 333 -13.68 -20.87 7.49
N LYS A 334 -13.08 -21.18 8.65
CA LYS A 334 -11.69 -20.88 8.98
C LYS A 334 -10.75 -21.48 7.94
N LYS A 335 -10.90 -22.78 7.62
CA LYS A 335 -10.09 -23.46 6.59
C LYS A 335 -10.27 -22.84 5.20
N GLN A 336 -11.50 -22.45 4.84
CA GLN A 336 -11.76 -21.79 3.57
C GLN A 336 -11.08 -20.41 3.49
N LEU A 337 -11.15 -19.60 4.54
CA LEU A 337 -10.51 -18.28 4.56
C LEU A 337 -8.98 -18.38 4.50
N LEU A 338 -8.39 -19.35 5.20
CA LEU A 338 -6.96 -19.64 5.10
C LEU A 338 -6.55 -20.06 3.68
N LEU A 339 -7.38 -20.86 3.00
CA LEU A 339 -7.16 -21.21 1.60
C LEU A 339 -7.28 -19.98 0.69
N GLU A 340 -8.27 -19.12 0.91
CA GLU A 340 -8.47 -17.91 0.11
C GLU A 340 -7.36 -16.88 0.32
N GLN A 341 -6.82 -16.74 1.54
CA GLN A 341 -5.65 -15.91 1.81
C GLN A 341 -4.42 -16.43 1.03
N LYS A 342 -4.21 -17.75 0.96
CA LYS A 342 -3.16 -18.36 0.13
C LYS A 342 -3.40 -18.13 -1.36
N ASN A 343 -4.65 -18.20 -1.81
CA ASN A 343 -5.00 -17.91 -3.21
C ASN A 343 -4.78 -16.43 -3.56
N PHE A 344 -5.04 -15.51 -2.63
CA PHE A 344 -4.73 -14.09 -2.76
C PHE A 344 -3.22 -13.87 -2.98
N VAL A 345 -2.36 -14.53 -2.19
CA VAL A 345 -0.90 -14.48 -2.36
C VAL A 345 -0.51 -14.96 -3.76
N ARG A 346 -0.94 -16.16 -4.16
CA ARG A 346 -0.62 -16.75 -5.47
C ARG A 346 -1.05 -15.85 -6.64
N ARG A 347 -2.24 -15.23 -6.55
CA ARG A 347 -2.72 -14.30 -7.57
C ARG A 347 -1.85 -13.04 -7.65
N SER A 348 -1.48 -12.49 -6.49
CA SER A 348 -0.61 -11.31 -6.40
C SER A 348 0.78 -11.58 -6.98
N GLU A 349 1.33 -12.79 -6.82
CA GLU A 349 2.64 -13.16 -7.36
C GLU A 349 2.74 -13.01 -8.89
N TYR A 350 1.67 -13.24 -9.65
CA TYR A 350 1.70 -13.10 -11.12
C TYR A 350 1.97 -11.68 -11.59
N ARG A 351 1.71 -10.70 -10.74
CA ARG A 351 1.93 -9.27 -11.02
C ARG A 351 3.32 -8.83 -10.55
N LEU A 352 3.84 -9.41 -9.48
CA LEU A 352 5.06 -8.91 -8.83
C LEU A 352 6.37 -9.36 -9.50
N THR A 353 7.39 -8.52 -9.40
CA THR A 353 8.77 -8.89 -9.75
C THR A 353 9.35 -9.92 -8.77
N GLU A 354 10.41 -10.63 -9.14
CA GLU A 354 11.06 -11.62 -8.26
C GLU A 354 11.51 -11.06 -6.90
N THR A 355 11.93 -9.79 -6.85
CA THR A 355 12.29 -9.12 -5.59
C THR A 355 11.05 -8.84 -4.75
N GLN A 356 9.96 -8.39 -5.36
CA GLN A 356 8.70 -8.13 -4.68
C GLN A 356 8.02 -9.43 -4.20
N LYS A 357 8.09 -10.52 -4.97
CA LYS A 357 7.59 -11.86 -4.56
C LYS A 357 8.21 -12.31 -3.24
N LYS A 358 9.52 -12.11 -3.06
CA LYS A 358 10.20 -12.42 -1.79
C LYS A 358 9.63 -11.60 -0.63
N GLN A 359 9.34 -10.32 -0.85
CA GLN A 359 8.75 -9.46 0.18
C GLN A 359 7.29 -9.82 0.49
N LEU A 360 6.50 -10.17 -0.53
CA LEU A 360 5.15 -10.68 -0.37
C LEU A 360 5.15 -11.96 0.48
N SER A 361 6.06 -12.90 0.20
CA SER A 361 6.20 -14.13 0.98
C SER A 361 6.55 -13.83 2.45
N ILE A 362 7.43 -12.87 2.72
CA ILE A 362 7.75 -12.45 4.09
C ILE A 362 6.51 -11.88 4.79
N LEU A 363 5.79 -10.95 4.15
CA LEU A 363 4.56 -10.37 4.72
C LEU A 363 3.49 -11.43 5.00
N PHE A 364 3.33 -12.39 4.08
CA PHE A 364 2.41 -13.49 4.29
C PHE A 364 2.82 -14.34 5.49
N SER A 365 4.10 -14.71 5.61
CA SER A 365 4.60 -15.43 6.78
C SER A 365 4.45 -14.63 8.08
N PHE A 366 4.61 -13.30 8.06
CA PHE A 366 4.33 -12.45 9.22
C PHE A 366 2.85 -12.47 9.60
N SER A 367 1.94 -12.48 8.63
CA SER A 367 0.50 -12.64 8.91
C SER A 367 0.17 -13.99 9.55
N GLU A 368 0.79 -15.08 9.07
CA GLU A 368 0.67 -16.41 9.68
C GLU A 368 1.26 -16.43 11.11
N CYS A 369 2.38 -15.74 11.33
CA CYS A 369 2.98 -15.60 12.67
C CYS A 369 2.06 -14.87 13.64
N LYS A 370 1.41 -13.78 13.21
CA LYS A 370 0.42 -13.05 14.03
C LYS A 370 -0.76 -13.96 14.41
N GLN A 371 -1.20 -14.82 13.49
CA GLN A 371 -2.23 -15.81 13.80
C GLN A 371 -1.74 -16.87 14.82
N LEU A 372 -0.55 -17.43 14.61
CA LEU A 372 0.04 -18.40 15.55
C LEU A 372 0.20 -17.83 16.96
N ILE A 373 0.58 -16.55 17.08
CA ILE A 373 0.64 -15.85 18.37
C ILE A 373 -0.72 -15.84 19.06
N LYS A 374 -1.80 -15.55 18.32
CA LYS A 374 -3.17 -15.56 18.86
C LYS A 374 -3.64 -16.97 19.23
N GLU A 375 -3.18 -17.99 18.51
CA GLU A 375 -3.47 -19.41 18.79
C GLU A 375 -2.61 -19.99 19.93
N GLY A 376 -1.57 -19.28 20.39
CA GLY A 376 -0.68 -19.68 21.48
C GLY A 376 0.64 -20.32 21.06
N ASP A 377 0.84 -20.59 19.76
CA ASP A 377 2.03 -21.21 19.17
C ASP A 377 3.19 -20.20 18.97
N ILE A 378 3.56 -19.50 20.04
CA ILE A 378 4.44 -18.33 19.98
C ILE A 378 5.88 -18.70 19.56
N VAL A 379 6.42 -19.84 20.03
CA VAL A 379 7.78 -20.28 19.68
C VAL A 379 7.90 -20.55 18.18
N LYS A 380 6.88 -21.17 17.59
CA LYS A 380 6.81 -21.43 16.16
C LYS A 380 6.68 -20.15 15.35
N ALA A 381 5.85 -19.21 15.81
CA ALA A 381 5.72 -17.87 15.19
C ALA A 381 7.06 -17.14 15.16
N LYS A 382 7.79 -17.15 16.29
CA LYS A 382 9.14 -16.56 16.38
C LYS A 382 10.12 -17.24 15.42
N GLN A 383 10.15 -18.57 15.39
CA GLN A 383 11.04 -19.32 14.52
C GLN A 383 10.81 -18.99 13.04
N ILE A 384 9.55 -18.95 12.60
CA ILE A 384 9.20 -18.56 11.23
C ILE A 384 9.63 -17.13 10.95
N THR A 385 9.30 -16.18 11.83
CA THR A 385 9.66 -14.75 11.70
C THR A 385 11.16 -14.57 11.47
N LEU A 386 11.99 -15.18 12.32
CA LEU A 386 13.44 -15.07 12.20
C LEU A 386 13.97 -15.81 10.97
N LYS A 387 13.42 -16.98 10.63
CA LYS A 387 13.85 -17.78 9.47
C LYS A 387 13.60 -17.08 8.14
N VAL A 388 12.41 -16.49 7.94
CA VAL A 388 12.09 -15.78 6.68
C VAL A 388 12.90 -14.48 6.53
N THR A 389 13.30 -13.89 7.66
CA THR A 389 14.09 -12.65 7.71
C THR A 389 15.60 -12.90 7.64
N GLN A 390 16.06 -14.10 8.00
CA GLN A 390 17.48 -14.48 8.07
C GLN A 390 18.32 -14.06 6.86
N PRO A 391 17.88 -14.22 5.60
CA PRO A 391 18.66 -13.82 4.43
C PRO A 391 18.97 -12.31 4.36
N TYR A 392 18.27 -11.50 5.16
CA TYR A 392 18.34 -10.04 5.16
C TYR A 392 18.98 -9.46 6.42
N PHE A 393 19.42 -10.25 7.40
CA PHE A 393 19.99 -9.74 8.65
C PHE A 393 21.13 -8.72 8.45
N ASP A 394 21.94 -8.88 7.41
CA ASP A 394 23.04 -7.96 7.06
C ASP A 394 22.67 -6.95 5.97
N ASN A 395 21.49 -7.10 5.35
CA ASN A 395 21.04 -6.29 4.21
C ASN A 395 19.60 -5.78 4.37
N LEU A 396 19.21 -5.42 5.60
CA LEU A 396 17.85 -4.98 5.95
C LEU A 396 17.37 -3.77 5.12
N HIS A 397 18.28 -2.93 4.62
CA HIS A 397 17.96 -1.79 3.76
C HIS A 397 17.26 -2.20 2.44
N ARG A 398 17.41 -3.45 2.00
CA ARG A 398 16.73 -4.01 0.82
C ARG A 398 15.25 -4.30 1.04
N LEU A 399 14.79 -4.37 2.28
CA LEU A 399 13.39 -4.58 2.61
C LEU A 399 12.58 -3.28 2.48
N ASN A 400 11.31 -3.42 2.08
CA ASN A 400 10.35 -2.32 2.05
C ASN A 400 10.05 -1.86 3.49
N SER A 401 9.76 -0.57 3.66
CA SER A 401 9.44 0.04 4.95
C SER A 401 8.30 -0.67 5.69
N VAL A 402 7.28 -1.15 4.96
CA VAL A 402 6.16 -1.91 5.53
C VAL A 402 6.63 -3.24 6.12
N VAL A 403 7.49 -3.98 5.40
CA VAL A 403 8.07 -5.24 5.89
C VAL A 403 8.91 -4.99 7.15
N LEU A 404 9.71 -3.91 7.17
CA LEU A 404 10.52 -3.55 8.32
C LEU A 404 9.67 -3.18 9.54
N ILE A 405 8.54 -2.51 9.34
CA ILE A 405 7.64 -2.12 10.44
C ILE A 405 6.87 -3.32 10.99
N GLU A 406 6.41 -4.22 10.13
CA GLU A 406 5.79 -5.48 10.56
C GLU A 406 6.79 -6.38 11.31
N LEU A 407 8.04 -6.43 10.83
CA LEU A 407 9.12 -7.09 11.54
C LEU A 407 9.40 -6.42 12.89
N LEU A 408 9.48 -5.09 12.94
CA LEU A 408 9.69 -4.33 14.17
C LEU A 408 8.62 -4.67 15.22
N TYR A 409 7.36 -4.74 14.81
CA TYR A 409 6.24 -5.11 15.66
C TYR A 409 6.44 -6.51 16.27
N LEU A 410 6.73 -7.51 15.42
CA LEU A 410 6.95 -8.89 15.87
C LEU A 410 8.18 -9.02 16.79
N LEU A 411 9.29 -8.38 16.46
CA LEU A 411 10.50 -8.40 17.28
C LEU A 411 10.29 -7.73 18.63
N SER A 412 9.50 -6.66 18.68
CA SER A 412 9.12 -5.98 19.93
C SER A 412 8.30 -6.90 20.83
N PHE A 413 7.42 -7.73 20.25
CA PHE A 413 6.68 -8.74 20.98
C PHE A 413 7.58 -9.87 21.51
N PHE A 414 8.50 -10.38 20.71
CA PHE A 414 9.41 -11.47 21.13
C PHE A 414 10.53 -11.02 22.07
N GLY A 415 10.91 -9.74 22.05
CA GLY A 415 12.07 -9.23 22.80
C GLY A 415 13.41 -9.58 22.15
N GLU A 416 13.49 -9.59 20.82
CA GLU A 416 14.72 -9.84 20.05
C GLU A 416 15.47 -8.53 19.81
N LEU A 417 16.19 -8.05 20.83
CA LEU A 417 16.80 -6.73 20.85
C LEU A 417 17.87 -6.57 19.77
N TRP A 418 18.76 -7.56 19.61
CA TRP A 418 19.87 -7.51 18.65
C TRP A 418 19.43 -7.20 17.21
N LEU A 419 18.27 -7.74 16.78
CA LEU A 419 17.73 -7.51 15.45
C LEU A 419 16.85 -6.25 15.43
N LEU A 420 16.10 -6.01 16.50
CA LEU A 420 15.26 -4.82 16.65
C LEU A 420 16.09 -3.53 16.54
N GLU A 421 17.28 -3.47 17.14
CA GLU A 421 18.18 -2.34 17.03
C GLU A 421 18.67 -2.11 15.60
N LYS A 422 19.00 -3.19 14.87
CA LYS A 422 19.37 -3.13 13.44
C LYS A 422 18.20 -2.67 12.56
N VAL A 423 16.99 -3.15 12.81
CA VAL A 423 15.79 -2.72 12.08
C VAL A 423 15.51 -1.24 12.35
N ASN A 424 15.58 -0.80 13.62
CA ASN A 424 15.40 0.59 14.00
C ASN A 424 16.44 1.53 13.37
N SER A 425 17.71 1.12 13.28
CA SER A 425 18.73 1.93 12.62
C SER A 425 18.43 2.12 11.13
N VAL A 426 17.99 1.07 10.43
CA VAL A 426 17.58 1.16 9.03
C VAL A 426 16.32 2.01 8.85
N ILE A 427 15.30 1.85 9.70
CA ILE A 427 14.08 2.68 9.67
C ILE A 427 14.44 4.16 9.79
N LYS A 428 15.37 4.54 10.67
CA LYS A 428 15.83 5.93 10.82
C LYS A 428 16.49 6.50 9.56
N THR A 429 17.02 5.66 8.66
CA THR A 429 17.62 6.11 7.39
C THR A 429 16.59 6.30 6.26
N LYS A 430 15.34 5.84 6.43
CA LYS A 430 14.30 5.99 5.41
C LYS A 430 13.67 7.38 5.52
N HIS A 431 13.56 8.08 4.38
CA HIS A 431 13.05 9.46 4.34
C HIS A 431 11.53 9.57 4.12
N GLN A 432 10.87 8.50 3.69
CA GLN A 432 9.45 8.49 3.35
C GLN A 432 8.77 7.27 3.96
N PHE A 433 7.70 7.52 4.69
CA PHE A 433 6.78 6.53 5.24
C PHE A 433 5.38 6.87 4.76
N ASN A 434 4.61 5.85 4.40
CA ASN A 434 3.20 6.01 4.09
C ASN A 434 2.35 5.98 5.37
N ASP A 435 1.06 6.28 5.23
CA ASP A 435 0.14 6.40 6.37
C ASP A 435 0.07 5.11 7.20
N TYR A 436 0.05 3.95 6.53
CA TYR A 436 0.10 2.64 7.19
C TYR A 436 1.31 2.52 8.13
N CYS A 437 2.50 2.86 7.63
CA CYS A 437 3.74 2.83 8.40
C CYS A 437 3.68 3.81 9.59
N LEU A 438 3.20 5.03 9.34
CA LEU A 438 3.11 6.07 10.36
C LEU A 438 2.12 5.68 11.47
N ASP A 439 0.99 5.09 11.13
CA ASP A 439 -0.01 4.67 12.10
C ASP A 439 0.51 3.52 12.98
N TYR A 440 1.18 2.52 12.41
CA TYR A 440 1.85 1.47 13.19
C TYR A 440 2.91 2.04 14.14
N LEU A 441 3.74 2.97 13.65
CA LEU A 441 4.77 3.61 14.48
C LEU A 441 4.14 4.47 15.59
N LYS A 442 3.01 5.13 15.35
CA LYS A 442 2.26 5.86 16.40
C LYS A 442 1.76 4.89 17.47
N VAL A 443 1.19 3.75 17.09
CA VAL A 443 0.72 2.72 18.04
C VAL A 443 1.89 2.26 18.92
N LEU A 444 3.00 1.84 18.31
CA LEU A 444 4.20 1.39 19.05
C LEU A 444 4.79 2.50 19.94
N LYS A 445 4.76 3.75 19.49
CA LYS A 445 5.24 4.89 20.29
C LYS A 445 4.29 5.25 21.43
N ASN A 446 2.99 5.01 21.31
CA ASN A 446 2.04 5.39 22.35
C ASN A 446 1.87 4.30 23.41
N ASP A 447 2.39 3.10 23.19
CA ASP A 447 2.44 2.03 24.18
C ASP A 447 3.54 2.30 25.24
N THR A 448 3.14 2.92 26.35
CA THR A 448 4.04 3.25 27.48
C THR A 448 4.60 2.00 28.16
N GLN A 449 3.79 0.95 28.29
CA GLN A 449 4.20 -0.30 28.94
C GLN A 449 5.25 -1.03 28.12
N LEU A 450 5.07 -1.09 26.80
CA LEU A 450 6.06 -1.69 25.90
C LEU A 450 7.37 -0.90 25.94
N LYS A 451 7.31 0.44 25.95
CA LYS A 451 8.50 1.29 26.07
C LYS A 451 9.28 1.03 27.36
N GLU A 452 8.60 1.00 28.51
CA GLU A 452 9.24 0.70 29.79
C GLU A 452 9.87 -0.69 29.78
N SER A 453 9.14 -1.69 29.25
CA SER A 453 9.64 -3.06 29.14
C SER A 453 10.87 -3.14 28.23
N MET A 454 10.86 -2.44 27.08
CA MET A 454 11.99 -2.37 26.16
C MET A 454 13.21 -1.68 26.76
N LEU A 455 13.02 -0.64 27.60
CA LEU A 455 14.12 0.01 28.33
C LEU A 455 14.77 -0.95 29.33
N ILE A 456 13.96 -1.73 30.08
CA ILE A 456 14.46 -2.76 31.00
C ILE A 456 15.23 -3.85 30.24
N LEU A 457 14.71 -4.29 29.10
CA LEU A 457 15.36 -5.27 28.24
C LEU A 457 16.72 -4.76 27.75
N SER A 458 16.74 -3.56 27.17
CA SER A 458 17.96 -2.93 26.64
C SER A 458 19.00 -2.70 27.73
N TYR A 459 18.59 -2.20 28.90
CA TYR A 459 19.47 -2.04 30.05
C TYR A 459 20.07 -3.36 30.52
N THR A 460 19.24 -4.40 30.67
CA THR A 460 19.67 -5.72 31.13
C THR A 460 20.66 -6.37 30.16
N ILE A 461 20.44 -6.27 28.85
CA ILE A 461 21.33 -6.88 27.83
C ILE A 461 22.62 -6.05 27.68
N ASN A 462 22.52 -4.73 27.51
CA ASN A 462 23.67 -3.87 27.20
C ASN A 462 24.64 -3.68 28.38
N GLN A 463 24.15 -3.69 29.64
CA GLN A 463 25.05 -3.66 30.79
C GLN A 463 25.85 -4.95 30.97
N VAL A 464 25.45 -6.04 30.33
CA VAL A 464 26.02 -7.37 30.56
C VAL A 464 27.07 -7.73 29.51
N ASP A 465 26.88 -7.31 28.26
CA ASP A 465 27.89 -7.53 27.21
C ASP A 465 29.20 -6.76 27.51
N SER A 466 29.16 -5.70 28.33
CA SER A 466 30.37 -5.00 28.81
C SER A 466 31.18 -5.79 29.86
N LEU A 467 30.60 -6.83 30.47
CA LEU A 467 31.20 -7.65 31.52
C LEU A 467 31.72 -9.01 31.01
N TYR A 468 31.57 -9.31 29.71
CA TYR A 468 31.89 -10.61 29.12
C TYR A 468 33.38 -11.01 29.21
N ASN A 469 34.26 -10.10 29.64
CA ASN A 469 35.70 -10.30 29.70
C ASN A 469 36.29 -10.55 31.10
N ASN A 470 35.50 -10.48 32.18
CA ASN A 470 35.99 -10.68 33.54
C ASN A 470 35.19 -11.76 34.28
N ALA A 471 35.88 -12.63 35.03
CA ALA A 471 35.23 -13.56 35.96
C ALA A 471 34.56 -12.73 37.07
N LEU A 472 33.24 -12.61 36.99
CA LEU A 472 32.45 -11.84 37.94
C LEU A 472 32.45 -12.51 39.32
N PRO A 473 32.53 -11.74 40.42
CA PRO A 473 32.28 -12.25 41.77
C PRO A 473 30.89 -12.89 41.89
N ILE A 474 30.75 -13.88 42.79
CA ILE A 474 29.49 -14.62 43.00
C ILE A 474 28.30 -13.69 43.31
N ASN A 475 28.51 -12.63 44.09
CA ASN A 475 27.46 -11.66 44.43
C ASN A 475 26.95 -10.90 43.19
N GLU A 476 27.86 -10.50 42.30
CA GLU A 476 27.50 -9.81 41.05
C GLU A 476 26.82 -10.76 40.06
N LEU A 477 27.17 -12.05 40.06
CA LEU A 477 26.47 -13.08 39.29
C LEU A 477 25.03 -13.29 39.77
N HIS A 478 24.78 -13.28 41.08
CA HIS A 478 23.41 -13.35 41.62
C HIS A 478 22.58 -12.10 41.29
N GLU A 479 23.18 -10.91 41.36
CA GLU A 479 22.51 -9.68 40.95
C GLU A 479 22.19 -9.70 39.44
N LYS A 480 23.14 -10.16 38.62
CA LYS A 480 22.93 -10.37 37.18
C LYS A 480 21.77 -11.34 36.94
N LEU A 481 21.74 -12.48 37.64
CA LEU A 481 20.66 -13.45 37.53
C LEU A 481 19.29 -12.85 37.85
N ASP A 482 19.16 -12.08 38.93
CA ASP A 482 17.90 -11.43 39.33
C ASP A 482 17.40 -10.46 38.25
N ARG A 483 18.29 -9.66 37.67
CA ARG A 483 17.95 -8.74 36.56
C ARG A 483 17.46 -9.49 35.33
N TYR A 484 18.15 -10.55 34.92
CA TYR A 484 17.73 -11.39 33.79
C TYR A 484 16.36 -12.04 34.06
N GLN A 485 16.12 -12.53 35.28
CA GLN A 485 14.83 -13.12 35.64
C GLN A 485 13.70 -12.09 35.57
N LYS A 486 13.91 -10.87 36.06
CA LYS A 486 12.95 -9.77 35.97
C LYS A 486 12.62 -9.41 34.52
N ALA A 487 13.64 -9.29 33.66
CA ALA A 487 13.44 -9.02 32.23
C ALA A 487 12.74 -10.17 31.51
N PHE A 488 13.06 -11.43 31.86
CA PHE A 488 12.49 -12.63 31.25
C PHE A 488 10.99 -12.78 31.53
N VAL A 489 10.50 -12.31 32.68
CA VAL A 489 9.06 -12.25 32.95
C VAL A 489 8.34 -11.35 31.93
N GLN A 490 8.99 -10.28 31.48
CA GLN A 490 8.42 -9.36 30.49
C GLN A 490 8.59 -9.87 29.05
N PHE A 491 9.70 -10.53 28.75
CA PHE A 491 10.04 -11.11 27.44
C PHE A 491 10.43 -12.59 27.55
N PRO A 492 9.47 -13.49 27.82
CA PRO A 492 9.74 -14.91 28.04
C PRO A 492 10.22 -15.63 26.77
N TYR A 493 10.07 -15.01 25.61
CA TYR A 493 10.46 -15.56 24.32
C TYR A 493 11.76 -14.96 23.79
N SER A 494 12.48 -14.14 24.54
CA SER A 494 13.73 -13.53 24.06
C SER A 494 14.87 -14.56 24.03
N SER A 495 15.54 -14.68 22.88
CA SER A 495 16.72 -15.56 22.75
C SER A 495 17.88 -15.07 23.61
N GLU A 496 18.12 -13.76 23.62
CA GLU A 496 19.24 -13.14 24.35
C GLU A 496 19.11 -13.31 25.86
N LEU A 497 17.89 -13.15 26.39
CA LEU A 497 17.62 -13.41 27.80
C LEU A 497 17.76 -14.90 28.14
N SER A 498 17.27 -15.78 27.28
CA SER A 498 17.39 -17.23 27.47
C SER A 498 18.86 -17.67 27.52
N ILE A 499 19.67 -17.18 26.59
CA ILE A 499 21.12 -17.43 26.54
C ILE A 499 21.79 -16.89 27.81
N GLY A 500 21.52 -15.63 28.19
CA GLY A 500 22.12 -15.02 29.37
C GLY A 500 21.73 -15.70 30.69
N LEU A 501 20.48 -16.16 30.82
CA LEU A 501 20.03 -16.93 31.98
C LEU A 501 20.74 -18.29 32.09
N LEU A 502 20.88 -19.01 30.97
CA LEU A 502 21.60 -20.28 30.93
C LEU A 502 23.09 -20.10 31.26
N GLU A 503 23.72 -19.02 30.80
CA GLU A 503 25.09 -18.68 31.20
C GLU A 503 25.22 -18.48 32.72
N CYS A 504 24.27 -17.77 33.34
CA CYS A 504 24.24 -17.59 34.80
C CYS A 504 24.02 -18.90 35.56
N TYR A 505 23.10 -19.76 35.10
CA TYR A 505 22.85 -21.06 35.73
C TYR A 505 24.08 -21.97 35.68
N ILE A 506 24.78 -22.01 34.54
CA ILE A 506 26.04 -22.75 34.42
C ILE A 506 27.12 -22.15 35.32
N ALA A 507 27.28 -20.83 35.34
CA ALA A 507 28.30 -20.16 36.14
C ALA A 507 28.09 -20.34 37.66
N LEU A 508 26.84 -20.36 38.11
CA LEU A 508 26.47 -20.56 39.52
C LEU A 508 26.23 -22.04 39.88
N SER A 509 26.38 -22.98 38.93
CA SER A 509 26.07 -24.40 39.11
C SER A 509 24.66 -24.64 39.70
N MET A 510 23.67 -23.91 39.19
CA MET A 510 22.28 -23.97 39.66
C MET A 510 21.48 -25.00 38.87
N ASP A 511 20.96 -26.03 39.54
CA ASP A 511 20.10 -27.03 38.90
C ASP A 511 18.63 -26.60 38.87
N ASN A 512 18.09 -26.41 37.66
CA ASN A 512 16.66 -26.20 37.42
C ASN A 512 16.22 -26.81 36.07
N PRO A 513 16.06 -28.14 36.00
CA PRO A 513 15.92 -28.86 34.74
C PRO A 513 14.70 -28.42 33.92
N ALA A 514 13.58 -28.09 34.57
CA ALA A 514 12.38 -27.62 33.88
C ALA A 514 12.59 -26.27 33.16
N LYS A 515 13.20 -25.29 33.84
CA LYS A 515 13.49 -23.98 33.25
C LYS A 515 14.57 -24.06 32.17
N ILE A 516 15.60 -24.88 32.40
CA ILE A 516 16.69 -25.11 31.45
C ILE A 516 16.15 -25.76 30.18
N SER A 517 15.39 -26.83 30.29
CA SER A 517 14.78 -27.52 29.14
C SER A 517 13.91 -26.57 28.32
N THR A 518 13.07 -25.77 28.99
CA THR A 518 12.24 -24.76 28.32
C THR A 518 13.10 -23.74 27.55
N MET A 519 14.12 -23.17 28.17
CA MET A 519 15.03 -22.19 27.53
C MET A 519 15.85 -22.81 26.39
N VAL A 520 16.31 -24.06 26.54
CA VAL A 520 17.01 -24.80 25.48
C VAL A 520 16.09 -24.99 24.28
N SER A 521 14.85 -25.42 24.50
CA SER A 521 13.85 -25.59 23.42
C SER A 521 13.58 -24.28 22.66
N LEU A 522 13.64 -23.14 23.36
CA LEU A 522 13.45 -21.81 22.78
C LEU A 522 14.58 -21.36 21.86
N ILE A 523 15.83 -21.84 22.06
CA ILE A 523 17.02 -21.34 21.36
C ILE A 523 17.68 -22.35 20.42
N GLN A 524 17.49 -23.66 20.63
CA GLN A 524 18.25 -24.73 19.97
C GLN A 524 18.26 -24.61 18.45
N ASN A 525 17.10 -24.33 17.83
CA ASN A 525 16.95 -24.24 16.37
C ASN A 525 16.55 -22.84 15.88
N MET A 526 16.84 -21.80 16.68
CA MET A 526 16.55 -20.42 16.29
C MET A 526 17.66 -19.87 15.38
N PRO A 527 17.31 -19.24 14.24
CA PRO A 527 18.27 -18.50 13.44
C PRO A 527 18.56 -17.16 14.14
N LEU A 528 19.81 -16.99 14.61
CA LEU A 528 20.28 -15.82 15.35
C LEU A 528 21.48 -15.17 14.64
N SER A 529 21.99 -14.07 15.20
CA SER A 529 23.28 -13.52 14.79
C SER A 529 24.42 -14.52 15.02
N GLN A 530 25.51 -14.39 14.26
CA GLN A 530 26.67 -15.28 14.41
C GLN A 530 27.18 -15.34 15.86
N HIS A 531 27.34 -14.18 16.50
CA HIS A 531 27.75 -14.08 17.90
C HIS A 531 26.82 -14.83 18.86
N LEU A 532 25.50 -14.70 18.71
CA LEU A 532 24.53 -15.39 19.56
C LEU A 532 24.50 -16.90 19.30
N MET A 533 24.72 -17.33 18.06
CA MET A 533 24.85 -18.76 17.73
C MET A 533 26.09 -19.36 18.41
N GLU A 534 27.24 -18.68 18.37
CA GLU A 534 28.47 -19.13 19.05
C GLU A 534 28.28 -19.25 20.57
N ARG A 535 27.61 -18.26 21.19
CA ARG A 535 27.24 -18.30 22.62
C ARG A 535 26.32 -19.48 22.94
N ARG A 536 25.23 -19.63 22.17
CA ARG A 536 24.28 -20.75 22.30
C ARG A 536 25.00 -22.09 22.20
N ASP A 537 25.81 -22.29 21.17
CA ASP A 537 26.47 -23.58 20.91
C ASP A 537 27.47 -23.94 22.03
N THR A 538 28.10 -22.92 22.63
CA THR A 538 28.97 -23.09 23.81
C THR A 538 28.17 -23.53 25.04
N ILE A 539 27.01 -22.92 25.28
CA ILE A 539 26.10 -23.29 26.37
C ILE A 539 25.60 -24.73 26.20
N LEU A 540 25.12 -25.07 25.00
CA LEU A 540 24.59 -26.41 24.73
C LEU A 540 25.67 -27.48 24.93
N LYS A 541 26.91 -27.23 24.48
CA LYS A 541 28.04 -28.14 24.74
C LYS A 541 28.31 -28.33 26.24
N LYS A 542 28.26 -27.26 27.04
CA LYS A 542 28.48 -27.33 28.50
C LYS A 542 27.36 -28.08 29.22
N LEU A 543 26.11 -27.89 28.81
CA LEU A 543 24.96 -28.61 29.37
C LEU A 543 25.02 -30.10 29.01
N HIS A 544 25.40 -30.46 27.78
CA HIS A 544 25.58 -31.86 27.39
C HIS A 544 26.74 -32.55 28.11
N ALA A 545 27.79 -31.81 28.49
CA ALA A 545 28.94 -32.37 29.23
C ALA A 545 28.65 -32.66 30.70
N ASN A 546 27.57 -32.07 31.27
CA ASN A 546 27.15 -32.30 32.65
C ASN A 546 25.81 -33.08 32.66
N GLU A 547 25.87 -34.42 32.63
CA GLU A 547 24.69 -35.31 32.57
C GLU A 547 23.69 -35.06 33.72
N ASN A 548 24.14 -34.55 34.87
CA ASN A 548 23.28 -34.19 36.01
C ASN A 548 22.26 -33.07 35.72
N PHE A 549 22.42 -32.28 34.65
CA PHE A 549 21.49 -31.20 34.28
C PHE A 549 20.29 -31.68 33.43
N ILE A 550 20.33 -32.91 32.88
CA ILE A 550 19.42 -33.38 31.81
C ILE A 550 18.57 -34.61 32.23
N GLU A 551 18.63 -35.08 33.48
CA GLU A 551 17.78 -36.22 33.88
C GLU A 551 16.27 -35.92 33.73
N GLU A 552 15.62 -36.76 32.91
CA GLU A 552 14.33 -36.57 32.25
C GLU A 552 13.10 -36.54 33.15
N ARG A 553 12.05 -35.86 32.67
CA ARG A 553 10.73 -36.52 32.61
C ARG A 553 9.91 -36.12 31.38
N ASN A 554 9.73 -37.12 30.51
CA ASN A 554 8.62 -37.25 29.58
C ASN A 554 7.30 -37.35 30.38
N SER A 555 6.42 -36.35 30.29
CA SER A 555 4.94 -36.48 30.32
C SER A 555 4.25 -35.14 30.59
N GLU A 556 3.23 -34.85 29.78
CA GLU A 556 2.12 -33.90 30.00
C GLU A 556 2.39 -32.41 29.79
N LEU A 557 2.04 -31.99 28.57
CA LEU A 557 1.48 -30.67 28.26
C LEU A 557 0.42 -30.30 29.31
N CYS A 558 0.77 -29.45 30.28
CA CYS A 558 -0.21 -28.80 31.11
C CYS A 558 0.15 -27.33 31.33
N GLY A 559 -0.79 -26.49 30.90
CA GLY A 559 -0.66 -25.04 30.82
C GLY A 559 -0.33 -24.36 32.13
N SER A 560 0.50 -23.33 32.02
CA SER A 560 0.47 -22.20 32.92
C SER A 560 0.13 -20.96 32.08
N THR A 561 -1.14 -20.64 32.12
CA THR A 561 -1.74 -19.39 31.65
C THR A 561 -1.24 -18.24 32.53
N PHE A 562 -0.11 -17.65 32.15
CA PHE A 562 0.09 -16.21 32.33
C PHE A 562 -0.03 -15.55 30.97
N ILE A 563 -1.29 -15.41 30.54
CA ILE A 563 -1.65 -14.61 29.38
C ILE A 563 -1.38 -13.16 29.76
N LYS A 564 -0.26 -12.61 29.32
CA LYS A 564 -0.19 -11.17 29.12
C LYS A 564 -1.14 -10.89 27.95
N LYS A 565 -2.35 -10.42 28.24
CA LYS A 565 -3.18 -9.72 27.25
C LYS A 565 -2.44 -8.42 26.93
N ILE A 566 -1.41 -8.51 26.10
CA ILE A 566 -1.13 -7.42 25.19
C ILE A 566 -2.32 -7.49 24.24
N GLU A 567 -3.32 -6.62 24.43
CA GLU A 567 -4.27 -6.40 23.35
C GLU A 567 -3.45 -6.00 22.14
N LEU A 568 -3.31 -6.92 21.18
CA LEU A 568 -2.70 -6.69 19.89
C LEU A 568 -3.61 -5.70 19.15
N LYS A 569 -3.53 -4.42 19.52
CA LYS A 569 -4.15 -3.33 18.77
C LYS A 569 -3.27 -3.10 17.55
N GLU A 570 -3.58 -3.78 16.45
CA GLU A 570 -3.19 -3.27 15.15
C GLU A 570 -3.78 -1.85 15.03
N PRO A 571 -3.10 -0.91 14.36
CA PRO A 571 -3.71 0.38 14.11
C PRO A 571 -5.05 0.15 13.41
N ASN A 572 -6.14 0.58 14.04
CA ASN A 572 -7.34 0.95 13.30
C ASN A 572 -6.86 1.96 12.26
N SER A 573 -6.90 1.57 10.98
CA SER A 573 -6.58 2.45 9.85
C SER A 573 -7.21 3.83 10.13
N SER A 574 -6.38 4.86 10.32
CA SER A 574 -6.84 6.10 10.94
C SER A 574 -7.93 6.81 10.10
N SER A 575 -9.16 6.85 10.65
CA SER A 575 -10.23 7.88 10.51
C SER A 575 -11.64 7.28 10.70
N PRO A 576 -12.59 8.10 11.20
CA PRO A 576 -12.97 8.13 12.62
C PRO A 576 -13.46 6.78 13.16
N GLU A 577 -13.21 6.52 14.45
CA GLU A 577 -13.80 5.39 15.18
C GLU A 577 -15.32 5.44 15.06
N LEU A 578 -15.85 4.52 14.26
CA LEU A 578 -17.28 4.25 14.20
C LEU A 578 -17.61 3.31 15.37
N PRO A 579 -18.60 3.63 16.21
CA PRO A 579 -18.84 2.91 17.44
C PRO A 579 -19.22 1.46 17.16
N THR A 580 -18.43 0.54 17.69
CA THR A 580 -18.77 -0.89 17.79
C THR A 580 -20.05 -1.04 18.58
N LYS A 581 -21.15 -1.44 17.93
CA LYS A 581 -22.38 -1.85 18.62
C LYS A 581 -22.09 -3.14 19.39
N GLN A 582 -22.28 -3.09 20.70
CA GLN A 582 -22.54 -4.26 21.53
C GLN A 582 -23.81 -4.94 20.98
N VAL A 583 -23.72 -6.23 20.66
CA VAL A 583 -24.88 -7.12 20.59
C VAL A 583 -25.14 -7.65 21.98
#